data_AF-A0A5K0UX30-F1
#
_entry.id   AF-A0A5K0UX30-F1
#
_cell.length_a   1.000
_cell.length_b   1.000
_cell.length_c   1.000
_cell.angle_alpha   90.00
_cell.angle_beta   90.00
_cell.angle_gamma   90.00
#
_symmetry.space_group_name_H-M   'P 1'
#
loop_
_entity.id
_entity.type
_entity.pdbx_description
1 polymer ?
#
loop_
_entity_poly.entity_id
_entity_poly.type
_entity_poly.pdbx_seq_one_letter_code
_entity_poly.pdbx_strand_id
1 'polypeptide(L)' 'DTLRSPPPENQSMKKATLYGIGATSVFYVTLGCIGYAAFGNSSPGNFLTGFGFYEPYWLVDIGNICIVIHLVGAYQ' A
#
# COMPACT_ATOMS: atom_id res chain seq x y z
N ASP A 1 39.24 -2.16 -22.26
CA ASP A 1 37.94 -2.60 -21.74
C ASP A 1 37.84 -2.16 -20.29
N THR A 2 37.16 -1.04 -20.02
CA THR A 2 37.08 -0.48 -18.67
C THR A 2 35.62 -0.43 -18.26
N LEU A 3 35.18 -1.37 -17.43
CA LEU A 3 33.86 -1.31 -16.82
C LEU A 3 33.79 -0.05 -15.95
N ARG A 4 32.84 0.82 -16.29
CA ARG A 4 32.61 2.11 -15.63
C ARG A 4 32.14 1.87 -14.20
N SER A 5 32.79 2.52 -13.23
CA SER A 5 32.44 2.41 -11.82
C SER A 5 30.98 2.82 -11.58
N PRO A 6 30.23 2.10 -10.72
CA PRO A 6 28.85 2.44 -10.43
C PRO A 6 28.76 3.85 -9.82
N PRO A 7 27.65 4.58 -10.04
CA PRO A 7 27.46 5.90 -9.47
C PRO A 7 27.51 5.83 -7.93
N PRO A 8 27.87 6.94 -7.25
CA PRO A 8 27.94 6.98 -5.79
C PRO A 8 26.64 6.51 -5.14
N GLU A 9 26.76 5.65 -4.12
CA GLU A 9 25.63 5.04 -3.42
C GLU A 9 24.62 6.09 -2.93
N ASN A 10 25.10 7.23 -2.42
CA ASN A 10 24.24 8.31 -1.95
C ASN A 10 23.30 8.87 -3.04
N GLN A 11 23.72 8.87 -4.31
CA GLN A 11 22.90 9.34 -5.42
C GLN A 11 21.88 8.28 -5.82
N SER A 12 22.31 7.01 -5.83
CA SER A 12 21.43 5.88 -6.15
C SER A 12 20.33 5.73 -5.09
N MET A 13 20.71 5.72 -3.81
CA MET A 13 19.79 5.60 -2.69
C MET A 13 18.84 6.79 -2.59
N LYS A 14 19.32 8.03 -2.79
CA LYS A 14 18.43 9.21 -2.77
C LYS A 14 17.37 9.16 -3.85
N LYS A 15 17.72 8.71 -5.07
CA LYS A 15 16.75 8.51 -6.15
C LYS A 15 15.76 7.41 -5.80
N ALA A 16 16.25 6.25 -5.36
CA ALA A 16 15.39 5.13 -4.97
C ALA A 16 14.40 5.52 -3.86
N THR A 17 14.87 6.21 -2.81
CA THR A 17 14.03 6.70 -1.72
C THR A 17 13.01 7.73 -2.20
N LEU A 18 13.40 8.67 -3.07
CA LEU A 18 12.47 9.66 -3.61
C LEU A 18 11.33 8.99 -4.40
N TYR A 19 11.67 8.03 -5.27
CA TYR A 19 10.66 7.27 -6.02
C TYR A 19 9.80 6.40 -5.09
N GLY A 20 10.40 5.73 -4.10
CA GLY A 20 9.68 4.89 -3.14
C GLY A 20 8.67 5.67 -2.31
N ILE A 21 9.08 6.80 -1.73
CA ILE A 21 8.20 7.67 -0.94
C ILE A 21 7.15 8.31 -1.84
N GLY A 22 7.52 8.78 -3.04
CA GLY A 22 6.59 9.37 -3.98
C GLY A 22 5.50 8.38 -4.42
N ALA A 23 5.90 7.17 -4.82
CA ALA A 23 4.97 6.14 -5.25
C ALA A 23 4.01 5.71 -4.12
N THR A 24 4.52 5.47 -2.92
CA THR A 24 3.68 5.08 -1.77
C THR A 24 2.74 6.21 -1.35
N SER A 25 3.20 7.46 -1.39
CA SER A 25 2.38 8.63 -1.06
C SER A 25 1.22 8.80 -2.05
N VAL A 26 1.51 8.73 -3.36
CA VAL A 26 0.46 8.80 -4.40
C VAL A 26 -0.52 7.64 -4.25
N PHE A 27 -0.03 6.43 -3.99
CA PHE A 27 -0.87 5.26 -3.77
C PHE A 27 -1.84 5.47 -2.59
N TYR A 28 -1.36 5.86 -1.41
CA TYR A 28 -2.20 6.07 -0.24
C TYR A 28 -3.23 7.20 -0.44
N VAL A 29 -2.82 8.31 -1.06
CA VAL A 29 -3.73 9.41 -1.37
C VAL A 29 -4.83 8.94 -2.34
N THR A 30 -4.47 8.18 -3.37
CA THR A 30 -5.43 7.67 -4.36
C THR A 30 -6.45 6.73 -3.71
N LEU A 31 -6.02 5.83 -2.82
CA LEU A 31 -6.93 4.97 -2.05
C LEU A 31 -7.89 5.78 -1.18
N GLY A 32 -7.39 6.82 -0.50
CA GLY A 32 -8.22 7.72 0.32
C GLY A 32 -9.24 8.49 -0.52
N CYS A 33 -8.83 9.03 -1.66
CA CYS A 33 -9.71 9.72 -2.60
C CYS A 33 -10.80 8.79 -3.17
N ILE A 34 -10.43 7.55 -3.53
CA ILE A 34 -11.39 6.54 -4.02
C ILE A 34 -12.38 6.16 -2.91
N GLY A 35 -11.91 5.90 -1.69
CA GLY A 35 -12.77 5.59 -0.55
C GLY A 35 -13.76 6.72 -0.25
N TYR A 36 -13.28 7.97 -0.23
CA TYR A 36 -14.15 9.13 -0.06
C TYR A 36 -15.11 9.34 -1.24
N ALA A 37 -14.67 9.13 -2.48
CA ALA A 37 -15.56 9.24 -3.65
C ALA A 37 -16.66 8.16 -3.65
N ALA A 38 -16.37 6.97 -3.16
CA ALA A 38 -17.31 5.85 -3.12
C ALA A 38 -18.32 5.94 -1.95
N PHE A 39 -17.92 6.46 -0.79
CA PHE A 39 -18.73 6.43 0.44
C PHE A 39 -19.02 7.81 1.05
N GLY A 40 -18.37 8.86 0.55
CA GLY A 40 -18.51 10.23 1.04
C GLY A 40 -18.24 10.34 2.54
N ASN A 41 -19.09 11.11 3.22
CA ASN A 41 -19.02 11.29 4.66
C ASN A 41 -19.46 10.05 5.47
N SER A 42 -19.94 9.00 4.80
CA SER A 42 -20.31 7.72 5.41
C SER A 42 -19.21 6.66 5.27
N SER A 43 -18.00 7.06 4.89
CA SER A 43 -16.86 6.13 4.79
C SER A 43 -16.57 5.47 6.15
N PRO A 44 -16.58 4.14 6.24
CA PRO A 44 -16.34 3.44 7.49
C PRO A 44 -14.88 3.58 7.93
N GLY A 45 -14.65 3.67 9.25
CA GLY A 45 -13.29 3.71 9.81
C GLY A 45 -12.52 2.40 9.68
N ASN A 46 -13.22 1.28 9.49
CA ASN A 46 -12.64 0.00 9.13
C ASN A 46 -13.38 -0.55 7.90
N PHE A 47 -12.73 -0.49 6.75
CA PHE A 47 -13.28 -0.99 5.49
C PHE A 47 -13.52 -2.52 5.49
N LEU A 48 -12.84 -3.29 6.34
CA LEU A 48 -13.03 -4.75 6.39
C LEU A 48 -14.34 -5.17 7.08
N THR A 49 -14.95 -4.27 7.87
CA THR A 49 -16.13 -4.59 8.69
C THR A 49 -17.28 -3.58 8.55
N GLY A 50 -16.97 -2.30 8.31
CA GLY A 50 -17.96 -1.22 8.24
C GLY A 50 -18.70 -1.13 6.89
N PHE A 51 -18.54 -2.15 6.06
CA PHE A 51 -18.93 -2.12 4.67
C PHE A 51 -20.26 -2.84 4.42
N GLY A 52 -20.79 -3.57 5.41
CA GLY A 52 -22.09 -4.24 5.29
C GLY A 52 -22.16 -5.26 4.16
N PHE A 53 -21.02 -5.64 3.56
CA PHE A 53 -20.92 -6.67 2.53
C PHE A 53 -21.18 -8.02 3.20
N TYR A 54 -22.45 -8.37 3.35
CA TYR A 54 -22.87 -9.72 3.72
C TYR A 54 -22.77 -10.69 2.53
N GLU A 55 -22.57 -10.21 1.30
CA GLU A 55 -22.28 -11.06 0.13
C GLU A 55 -21.35 -10.31 -0.85
N PRO A 56 -20.13 -10.80 -1.18
CA PRO A 56 -19.51 -12.10 -0.87
C PRO A 56 -18.31 -11.97 0.11
N TYR A 57 -18.22 -12.84 1.12
CA TYR A 57 -17.16 -12.81 2.16
C TYR A 57 -15.74 -13.03 1.63
N TRP A 58 -15.61 -13.67 0.47
CA TRP A 58 -14.33 -14.08 -0.12
C TRP A 58 -13.30 -12.95 -0.26
N LEU A 59 -13.73 -11.71 -0.55
CA LEU A 59 -12.84 -10.59 -0.81
C LEU A 59 -12.29 -10.02 0.50
N VAL A 60 -13.13 -10.02 1.53
CA VAL A 60 -12.75 -9.66 2.91
C VAL A 60 -11.81 -10.73 3.46
N ASP A 61 -12.10 -12.02 3.23
CA ASP A 61 -11.26 -13.13 3.66
C ASP A 61 -9.86 -13.09 3.02
N ILE A 62 -9.79 -12.86 1.70
CA ILE A 62 -8.50 -12.68 1.00
C ILE A 62 -7.74 -11.47 1.58
N GLY A 63 -8.43 -10.35 1.82
CA GLY A 63 -7.83 -9.18 2.46
C GLY A 63 -7.25 -9.48 3.84
N ASN A 64 -8.00 -10.20 4.68
CA ASN A 64 -7.56 -10.63 6.00
C ASN A 64 -6.35 -11.58 5.93
N ILE A 65 -6.34 -12.54 5.00
CA ILE A 65 -5.21 -13.45 4.79
C ILE A 65 -3.94 -12.68 4.42
N CYS A 66 -4.05 -11.71 3.51
CA CYS A 66 -2.93 -10.84 3.13
C CYS A 66 -2.38 -10.08 4.34
N ILE A 67 -3.24 -9.56 5.22
CA ILE A 67 -2.84 -8.87 6.46
C ILE A 67 -2.10 -9.84 7.39
N VAL A 68 -2.62 -11.04 7.61
CA VAL A 68 -1.96 -12.05 8.45
C VAL A 68 -0.57 -12.39 7.90
N ILE A 69 -0.45 -12.64 6.60
CA ILE A 69 0.86 -12.94 5.97
C ILE A 69 1.83 -11.77 6.13
N HIS A 70 1.37 -10.53 5.90
CA HIS A 70 2.20 -9.33 6.05
C HIS A 70 2.69 -9.15 7.48
N LEU A 71 1.81 -9.35 8.47
CA LEU A 71 2.14 -9.22 9.90
C LEU A 71 3.07 -10.34 10.38
N VAL A 72 2.84 -11.58 9.96
CA VAL A 72 3.72 -12.73 10.30
C VAL A 72 5.11 -12.52 9.68
N GLY A 73 5.18 -12.10 8.42
CA GLY A 73 6.46 -11.81 7.75
C GLY A 73 7.21 -10.62 8.36
N ALA A 74 6.51 -9.61 8.88
CA ALA A 74 7.13 -8.48 9.57
C ALA A 74 7.59 -8.80 11.01
N TYR A 75 7.05 -9.86 11.61
CA TYR A 75 7.45 -10.33 12.94
C TYR A 75 8.76 -11.13 12.93
N GLN A 76 9.10 -11.77 11.81
CA GLN A 76 10.35 -12.53 11.61
C GLN A 76 11.54 -11.61 11.32
#